data_AF-A0A4Q2TB63-F1
#
_entry.id   AF-A0A4Q2TB63-F1
#
_cell.length_a   1.000
_cell.length_b   1.000
_cell.length_c   1.000
_cell.angle_alpha   90.00
_cell.angle_beta   90.00
_cell.angle_gamma   90.00
#
_symmetry.space_group_name_H-M   'P 1'
#
loop_
_entity.id
_entity.type
_entity.pdbx_description
1 polymer ?
#
loop_
_entity_poly.entity_id
_entity_poly.type
_entity_poly.pdbx_seq_one_letter_code
_entity_poly.pdbx_strand_id
1 'polypeptide(L)'
;MAAAMTVALAFPLHAEEPAQSLSGNFLPEVIASSAPHREALEKLLRGRRGLPPWIRAIASRPKYIALASKSVAVDGKEMQLFSACEAGRCAESRLQALFSADGKRVTVYIRDTRQGHLVFGDPTPAERLAGDF
;
A
#
# COMPACT_ATOMS: atom_id res chain seq x y z
N MET A 1 34.34 -26.89 -49.78
CA MET A 1 33.06 -26.17 -49.58
C MET A 1 32.72 -26.28 -48.10
N ALA A 2 32.85 -25.19 -47.33
CA ALA A 2 32.54 -25.16 -45.90
C ALA A 2 31.26 -24.34 -45.69
N ALA A 3 30.23 -24.98 -45.13
CA ALA A 3 28.97 -24.34 -44.80
C ALA A 3 29.06 -23.77 -43.39
N ALA A 4 28.89 -22.45 -43.25
CA ALA A 4 28.79 -21.79 -41.96
C ALA A 4 27.31 -21.80 -41.50
N MET A 5 27.03 -22.52 -40.41
CA MET A 5 25.74 -22.50 -39.72
C MET A 5 25.74 -21.35 -38.71
N THR A 6 24.91 -20.34 -38.94
CA THR A 6 24.67 -19.23 -38.03
C THR A 6 23.61 -19.64 -37.00
N VAL A 7 23.99 -19.79 -35.73
CA VAL A 7 23.07 -20.01 -34.60
C VAL A 7 22.63 -18.65 -34.08
N ALA A 8 21.36 -18.29 -34.29
CA ALA A 8 20.76 -17.10 -33.72
C ALA A 8 20.35 -17.38 -32.26
N LEU A 9 21.12 -16.84 -31.30
CA LEU A 9 20.77 -16.85 -29.88
C LEU A 9 19.66 -15.82 -29.63
N ALA A 10 18.43 -16.30 -29.49
CA ALA A 10 17.31 -15.49 -29.02
C ALA A 10 17.45 -15.27 -27.50
N PHE A 11 17.98 -14.12 -27.10
CA PHE A 11 17.93 -13.69 -25.71
C PHE A 11 16.53 -13.11 -25.42
N PRO A 12 15.76 -13.66 -24.46
CA PRO A 12 14.53 -13.02 -24.01
C PRO A 12 14.87 -11.66 -23.38
N LEU A 13 14.52 -10.59 -24.09
CA LEU A 13 14.56 -9.23 -23.60
C LEU A 13 13.51 -9.12 -22.49
N HIS A 14 13.92 -9.34 -21.24
CA HIS A 14 13.10 -8.96 -20.09
C HIS A 14 13.12 -7.43 -20.05
N ALA A 15 12.06 -6.82 -20.59
CA ALA A 15 11.79 -5.41 -20.36
C ALA A 15 11.48 -5.25 -18.87
N GLU A 16 12.49 -4.91 -18.08
CA GLU A 16 12.33 -4.55 -16.69
C GLU A 16 11.55 -3.22 -16.68
N GLU A 17 10.24 -3.29 -16.41
CA GLU A 17 9.44 -2.09 -16.22
C GLU A 17 10.14 -1.24 -15.15
N PRO A 18 10.36 0.06 -15.40
CA PRO A 18 11.00 0.92 -14.42
C PRO A 18 10.22 0.82 -13.11
N ALA A 19 10.92 0.47 -12.03
CA ALA A 19 10.33 0.35 -10.71
C ALA A 19 9.54 1.64 -10.41
N GLN A 20 8.22 1.52 -10.31
CA GLN A 20 7.38 2.66 -9.99
C GLN A 20 7.83 3.23 -8.64
N SER A 21 8.07 4.54 -8.59
CA SER A 21 8.44 5.22 -7.34
C SER A 21 7.43 4.88 -6.24
N LEU A 22 7.91 4.44 -5.08
CA LEU A 22 7.04 4.22 -3.91
C LEU A 22 6.57 5.53 -3.26
N SER A 23 7.19 6.67 -3.61
CA SER A 23 6.77 7.98 -3.12
C SER A 23 5.92 8.73 -4.13
N GLY A 24 5.05 9.61 -3.66
CA GLY A 24 4.30 10.57 -4.50
C GLY A 24 2.94 10.08 -5.00
N ASN A 25 2.60 8.80 -4.81
CA ASN A 25 1.32 8.23 -5.26
C ASN A 25 0.23 8.41 -4.20
N PHE A 26 -1.06 8.50 -4.58
CA PHE A 26 -2.15 8.54 -3.60
C PHE A 26 -2.89 7.21 -3.54
N LEU A 27 -3.37 6.88 -2.34
CA LEU A 27 -4.01 5.60 -2.05
C LEU A 27 -5.17 5.26 -3.00
N PRO A 28 -6.09 6.21 -3.33
CA PRO A 28 -7.19 5.92 -4.25
C PRO A 28 -6.73 5.49 -5.65
N GLU A 29 -5.72 6.14 -6.22
CA GLU A 29 -5.25 5.77 -7.56
C GLU A 29 -4.51 4.44 -7.55
N VAL A 30 -3.72 4.18 -6.51
CA VAL A 30 -2.95 2.93 -6.40
C VAL A 30 -3.87 1.73 -6.23
N ILE A 31 -4.90 1.77 -5.38
CA ILE A 31 -5.84 0.65 -5.24
C ILE A 31 -6.79 0.53 -6.45
N ALA A 32 -6.99 1.60 -7.22
CA ALA A 32 -7.73 1.52 -8.48
C ALA A 32 -6.92 0.80 -9.58
N SER A 33 -5.63 1.11 -9.69
CA SER A 33 -4.74 0.64 -10.75
C SER A 33 -3.96 -0.65 -10.43
N SER A 34 -3.74 -0.96 -9.15
CA SER A 34 -2.96 -2.11 -8.70
C SER A 34 -3.82 -3.13 -7.96
N ALA A 35 -4.07 -4.28 -8.60
CA ALA A 35 -4.84 -5.37 -8.01
C ALA A 35 -4.23 -5.91 -6.69
N PRO A 36 -2.90 -6.14 -6.57
CA PRO A 36 -2.29 -6.59 -5.32
C PRO A 36 -2.60 -5.67 -4.13
N HIS A 37 -2.46 -4.35 -4.32
CA HIS A 37 -2.74 -3.36 -3.28
C HIS A 37 -4.20 -3.38 -2.85
N ARG A 38 -5.12 -3.39 -3.81
CA ARG A 38 -6.56 -3.45 -3.54
C ARG A 38 -6.92 -4.72 -2.77
N GLU A 39 -6.49 -5.87 -3.25
CA GLU A 39 -6.82 -7.17 -2.66
C GLU A 39 -6.27 -7.32 -1.25
N ALA A 40 -5.03 -6.89 -1.01
CA ALA A 40 -4.42 -6.91 0.32
C ALA A 40 -5.21 -6.06 1.31
N LEU A 41 -5.58 -4.83 0.92
CA LEU A 41 -6.33 -3.90 1.76
C LEU A 41 -7.75 -4.39 2.02
N GLU A 42 -8.47 -4.82 0.98
CA GLU A 42 -9.82 -5.36 1.13
C GLU A 42 -9.84 -6.60 2.00
N LYS A 43 -8.94 -7.55 1.77
CA LYS A 43 -8.83 -8.78 2.57
C LYS A 43 -8.59 -8.46 4.03
N LEU A 44 -7.77 -7.45 4.33
CA LEU A 44 -7.44 -7.09 5.70
C LEU A 44 -8.63 -6.46 6.45
N LEU A 45 -9.39 -5.59 5.78
CA LEU A 45 -10.46 -4.79 6.38
C LEU A 45 -11.83 -5.47 6.35
N ARG A 46 -12.07 -6.40 5.42
CA ARG A 46 -13.36 -7.06 5.24
C ARG A 46 -13.79 -7.79 6.52
N GLY A 47 -15.04 -7.58 6.94
CA GLY A 47 -15.62 -8.24 8.12
C GLY A 47 -15.09 -7.78 9.48
N ARG A 48 -14.11 -6.87 9.52
CA ARG A 48 -13.59 -6.32 10.78
C ARG A 48 -14.64 -5.46 11.47
N ARG A 49 -14.86 -5.72 12.76
CA ARG A 49 -15.68 -4.89 13.63
C ARG A 49 -14.85 -3.73 14.19
N GLY A 50 -15.51 -2.66 14.62
CA GLY A 50 -14.84 -1.51 15.26
C GLY A 50 -14.11 -0.56 14.29
N LEU A 51 -14.22 -0.76 12.98
CA LEU A 51 -13.67 0.17 11.98
C LEU A 51 -14.58 1.41 11.81
N PRO A 52 -13.99 2.64 11.77
CA PRO A 52 -14.70 3.82 11.30
C PRO A 52 -15.39 3.57 9.95
N PRO A 53 -16.63 4.10 9.73
CA PRO A 53 -17.38 3.82 8.51
C PRO A 53 -16.63 4.18 7.21
N TRP A 54 -15.87 5.28 7.20
CA TRP A 54 -15.11 5.70 6.02
C TRP A 54 -13.95 4.72 5.71
N ILE A 55 -13.34 4.12 6.73
CA ILE A 55 -12.28 3.12 6.56
C ILE A 55 -12.84 1.81 6.01
N ARG A 56 -14.04 1.39 6.45
CA ARG A 56 -14.71 0.22 5.87
C ARG A 56 -14.98 0.37 4.36
N ALA A 57 -15.16 1.61 3.90
CA ALA A 57 -15.42 1.92 2.51
C ALA A 57 -14.18 2.41 1.75
N ILE A 58 -12.98 2.36 2.34
CA ILE A 58 -11.78 3.03 1.80
C ILE A 58 -11.38 2.53 0.41
N ALA A 59 -11.60 1.25 0.12
CA ALA A 59 -11.27 0.65 -1.17
C ALA A 59 -12.38 0.83 -2.22
N SER A 60 -13.64 0.95 -1.80
CA SER A 60 -14.80 0.96 -2.70
C SER A 60 -15.40 2.36 -2.92
N ARG A 61 -15.15 3.31 -2.01
CA ARG A 61 -15.69 4.67 -2.05
C ARG A 61 -14.64 5.65 -1.51
N PRO A 62 -13.84 6.29 -2.37
CA PRO A 62 -12.75 7.18 -1.96
C PRO A 62 -13.26 8.56 -1.50
N LYS A 63 -14.12 8.58 -0.48
CA LYS A 63 -14.64 9.80 0.16
C LYS A 63 -13.82 10.16 1.39
N TYR A 64 -12.52 10.35 1.20
CA TYR A 64 -11.56 10.72 2.24
C TYR A 64 -10.48 11.62 1.64
N ILE A 65 -9.73 12.30 2.50
CA ILE A 65 -8.57 13.08 2.08
C ILE A 65 -7.37 12.14 2.03
N ALA A 66 -6.73 12.00 0.87
CA ALA A 66 -5.53 11.21 0.68
C ALA A 66 -4.31 12.13 0.57
N LEU A 67 -3.19 11.73 1.15
CA LEU A 67 -1.90 12.39 0.98
C LEU A 67 -1.00 11.53 0.10
N ALA A 68 -0.02 12.19 -0.52
CA ALA A 68 1.02 11.51 -1.28
C ALA A 68 1.79 10.53 -0.38
N SER A 69 2.02 9.33 -0.88
CA SER A 69 2.79 8.29 -0.20
C SER A 69 4.25 8.67 -0.02
N LYS A 70 4.86 8.07 0.99
CA LYS A 70 6.30 8.14 1.25
C LYS A 70 6.91 6.75 1.08
N SER A 71 8.13 6.69 0.55
CA SER A 71 8.99 5.52 0.70
C SER A 71 9.58 5.53 2.11
N VAL A 72 9.47 4.42 2.82
CA VAL A 72 10.03 4.25 4.16
C VAL A 72 10.79 2.92 4.23
N ALA A 73 11.97 2.94 4.85
CA ALA A 73 12.74 1.73 5.11
C ALA A 73 12.29 1.13 6.45
N VAL A 74 11.83 -0.13 6.42
CA VAL A 74 11.49 -0.91 7.63
C VAL A 74 12.31 -2.19 7.62
N ASP A 75 13.18 -2.35 8.61
CA ASP A 75 14.18 -3.45 8.65
C ASP A 75 14.96 -3.61 7.34
N GLY A 76 15.37 -2.48 6.74
CA GLY A 76 16.11 -2.45 5.48
C GLY A 76 15.30 -2.78 4.22
N LYS A 77 13.97 -2.94 4.34
CA LYS A 77 13.06 -3.12 3.20
C LYS A 77 12.34 -1.82 2.89
N GLU A 78 12.42 -1.37 1.66
CA GLU A 78 11.62 -0.25 1.17
C GLU A 78 10.15 -0.64 1.11
N MET A 79 9.32 0.19 1.72
CA MET A 79 7.87 0.03 1.84
C MET A 79 7.19 1.34 1.52
N GLN A 80 5.93 1.25 1.10
CA GLN A 80 5.14 2.41 0.70
C GLN A 80 4.15 2.78 1.80
N LEU A 81 4.31 3.95 2.39
CA LEU A 81 3.43 4.46 3.44
C LEU A 81 2.44 5.48 2.89
N PHE A 82 1.16 5.13 2.85
CA PHE A 82 0.07 6.05 2.53
C PHE A 82 -0.51 6.65 3.80
N SER A 83 -0.97 7.90 3.71
CA SER A 83 -1.72 8.57 4.77
C SER A 83 -3.06 9.06 4.23
N ALA A 84 -4.12 8.89 5.02
CA ALA A 84 -5.46 9.36 4.69
C ALA A 84 -6.20 9.80 5.96
N CYS A 85 -7.22 10.64 5.81
CA CYS A 85 -8.07 11.07 6.92
C CYS A 85 -9.52 11.29 6.51
N GLU A 86 -10.42 11.24 7.50
CA GLU A 86 -11.84 11.47 7.27
C GLU A 86 -12.10 12.92 6.85
N ALA A 87 -12.84 13.10 5.76
CA ALA A 87 -13.20 14.43 5.27
C ALA A 87 -13.96 15.22 6.36
N GLY A 88 -13.47 16.42 6.68
CA GLY A 88 -14.03 17.27 7.74
C GLY A 88 -13.69 16.84 9.18
N ARG A 89 -12.95 15.73 9.37
CA ARG A 89 -12.53 15.21 10.68
C ARG A 89 -11.07 14.72 10.67
N CYS A 90 -10.20 15.43 9.96
CA CYS A 90 -8.82 14.97 9.75
C CYS A 90 -7.95 14.99 11.01
N ALA A 91 -8.29 15.78 12.03
CA ALA A 91 -7.59 15.75 13.30
C ALA A 91 -8.02 14.56 14.17
N GLU A 92 -9.26 14.11 13.98
CA GLU A 92 -9.94 13.15 14.84
C GLU A 92 -9.93 11.72 14.29
N SER A 93 -9.81 11.54 12.98
CA SER A 93 -9.87 10.22 12.33
C SER A 93 -8.87 10.14 11.18
N ARG A 94 -7.81 9.37 11.39
CA ARG A 94 -6.68 9.20 10.48
C ARG A 94 -6.38 7.72 10.26
N LEU A 95 -5.87 7.42 9.08
CA LEU A 95 -5.36 6.12 8.69
C LEU A 95 -3.97 6.27 8.07
N GLN A 96 -3.10 5.33 8.39
CA GLN A 96 -1.92 5.05 7.59
C GLN A 96 -1.97 3.60 7.11
N ALA A 97 -1.54 3.38 5.86
CA ALA A 97 -1.42 2.05 5.28
C ALA A 97 0.01 1.85 4.76
N LEU A 98 0.73 0.91 5.35
CA LEU A 98 2.08 0.55 4.98
C LEU A 98 2.04 -0.71 4.10
N PHE A 99 2.33 -0.56 2.82
CA PHE A 99 2.40 -1.66 1.86
C PHE A 99 3.84 -2.13 1.63
N SER A 100 4.01 -3.42 1.38
CA SER A 100 5.22 -3.90 0.72
C SER A 100 5.31 -3.30 -0.69
N ALA A 101 6.53 -3.19 -1.24
CA ALA A 101 6.74 -2.64 -2.58
C ALA A 101 5.93 -3.36 -3.68
N ASP A 102 5.61 -4.64 -3.50
CA ASP A 102 4.78 -5.43 -4.43
C ASP A 102 3.27 -5.33 -4.15
N GLY A 103 2.85 -4.58 -3.14
CA GLY A 103 1.46 -4.37 -2.74
C GLY A 103 0.77 -5.56 -2.07
N LYS A 104 1.44 -6.71 -1.92
CA LYS A 104 0.78 -7.96 -1.46
C LYS A 104 0.61 -8.04 0.05
N ARG A 105 1.39 -7.29 0.82
CA ARG A 105 1.24 -7.15 2.27
C ARG A 105 0.87 -5.72 2.60
N VAL A 106 -0.01 -5.57 3.59
CA VAL A 106 -0.38 -4.26 4.13
C VAL A 106 -0.56 -4.35 5.64
N THR A 107 -0.02 -3.35 6.33
CA THR A 107 -0.37 -3.04 7.72
C THR A 107 -1.17 -1.74 7.73
N VAL A 108 -2.27 -1.72 8.47
CA VAL A 108 -3.12 -0.53 8.61
C VAL A 108 -3.09 -0.04 10.05
N TYR A 109 -2.73 1.23 10.23
CA TYR A 109 -2.77 1.96 11.49
C TYR A 109 -3.94 2.92 11.44
N ILE A 110 -4.73 2.98 12.50
CA ILE A 110 -5.90 3.86 12.60
C ILE A 110 -5.81 4.59 13.92
N ARG A 111 -6.01 5.91 13.85
CA ARG A 111 -6.20 6.76 15.02
C ARG A 111 -7.54 7.45 14.87
N ASP A 112 -8.52 7.02 15.67
CA ASP A 112 -9.84 7.62 15.72
C ASP A 112 -10.20 7.99 17.17
N THR A 113 -10.70 9.20 17.41
CA THR A 113 -11.10 9.64 18.76
C THR A 113 -12.27 8.82 19.34
N ARG A 114 -13.06 8.15 18.50
CA ARG A 114 -14.21 7.33 18.90
C ARG A 114 -13.87 5.86 19.08
N GLN A 115 -12.93 5.32 18.30
CA GLN A 115 -12.54 3.89 18.34
C GLN A 115 -11.14 3.64 18.90
N GLY A 116 -10.40 4.70 19.22
CA GLY A 116 -9.04 4.63 19.76
C GLY A 116 -7.99 4.36 18.68
N HIS A 117 -6.89 3.74 19.10
CA HIS A 117 -5.79 3.35 18.22
C HIS A 117 -5.95 1.88 17.83
N LEU A 118 -6.04 1.59 16.53
CA LEU A 118 -6.19 0.23 16.01
C LEU A 118 -5.05 -0.06 15.04
N VAL A 119 -4.53 -1.30 15.08
CA VAL A 119 -3.50 -1.78 14.16
C VAL A 119 -3.91 -3.14 13.62
N PHE A 120 -3.84 -3.32 12.31
CA PHE A 120 -4.21 -4.55 11.60
C PHE A 120 -3.11 -5.00 10.65
N GLY A 121 -3.00 -6.30 10.41
CA GLY A 121 -2.08 -6.89 9.42
C GLY A 121 -0.89 -7.63 10.04
N ASP A 122 -1.00 -7.99 11.33
CA ASP A 122 0.00 -8.72 12.10
C ASP A 122 1.43 -8.18 11.93
N PRO A 123 1.65 -6.88 12.20
CA PRO A 123 2.93 -6.24 11.93
C PRO A 123 4.07 -6.79 12.78
N THR A 124 5.26 -6.84 12.17
CA THR A 124 6.52 -7.04 12.90
C THR A 124 6.73 -5.91 13.91
N PRO A 125 7.62 -6.09 14.91
CA PRO A 125 7.96 -5.01 15.84
C PRO A 125 8.41 -3.72 15.12
N ALA A 126 9.17 -3.83 14.03
CA ALA A 126 9.61 -2.68 13.25
C ALA A 126 8.47 -2.03 12.46
N GLU A 127 7.59 -2.84 11.82
CA GLU A 127 6.41 -2.32 11.12
C GLU A 127 5.52 -1.54 12.12
N ARG A 128 5.32 -2.01 13.36
CA ARG A 128 4.54 -1.26 14.38
C ARG A 128 5.05 0.15 14.67
N LEU A 129 6.35 0.38 14.53
CA LEU A 129 6.98 1.67 14.77
C LEU A 129 6.92 2.60 13.54
N ALA A 130 6.58 2.07 12.36
CA ALA A 130 6.47 2.84 11.12
C ALA A 130 5.19 3.67 11.03
N GLY A 131 4.14 3.27 11.77
CA GLY A 131 2.87 3.99 11.84
C GLY A 131 2.94 5.17 12.81
N ASP A 132 3.44 6.31 12.35
CA ASP A 132 3.63 7.51 13.18
C ASP A 132 2.53 8.56 12.89
N PHE A 133 1.74 8.93 13.91
CA PHE A 133 0.55 9.80 13.79
C PHE A 133 0.73 11.20 14.37
#